data_AF-A0A0Q5CUU0-F1
#
_entry.id   AF-A0A0Q5CUU0-F1
#
_cell.length_a   1.000
_cell.length_b   1.000
_cell.length_c   1.000
_cell.angle_alpha   90.00
_cell.angle_beta   90.00
_cell.angle_gamma   90.00
#
_symmetry.space_group_name_H-M   'P 1'
#
loop_
_entity.id
_entity.type
_entity.pdbx_description
1 polymer ?
#
loop_
_entity_poly.entity_id
_entity_poly.type
_entity_poly.pdbx_seq_one_letter_code
_entity_poly.pdbx_strand_id
1 'polypeptide(L)'
;MMSVITTQESQTTLARRLAAWCVVEADQQRFNFRFPDTRRLPCIYAALTEQQRQQMTGPAAEWSYIARDGTWEHLSLIPGITSIHNDVPKLTAQQFAALVADSEGDEIASMLHYRGVMTTEDPYLHHLIISEALKVSRSSSLNAQDKLDWCESCILERQLLSTPKIISKFSSWKKARLTNN
;
A
#
# COMPACT_ATOMS: atom_id res chain seq x y z
N MET A 1 8.07 4.98 11.20
CA MET A 1 6.69 4.45 11.16
C MET A 1 6.26 4.23 12.59
N MET A 2 5.07 4.70 12.96
CA MET A 2 4.61 4.67 14.35
C MET A 2 3.09 4.51 14.38
N SER A 3 2.61 3.61 15.23
CA SER A 3 1.20 3.42 15.51
C SER A 3 0.97 3.20 16.99
N VAL A 4 -0.22 3.53 17.46
CA VAL A 4 -0.67 3.37 18.84
C VAL A 4 -1.93 2.51 18.84
N ILE A 5 -1.99 1.54 19.74
CA ILE A 5 -3.16 0.67 19.91
C ILE A 5 -3.65 0.84 21.34
N THR A 6 -4.91 1.22 21.50
CA THR A 6 -5.61 1.26 22.78
C THR A 6 -6.39 -0.04 22.93
N THR A 7 -6.05 -0.87 23.90
CA THR A 7 -6.68 -2.18 24.13
C THR A 7 -6.72 -2.51 25.62
N GLN A 8 -7.67 -3.35 26.02
CA GLN A 8 -7.74 -3.94 27.36
C GLN A 8 -6.82 -5.16 27.51
N GLU A 9 -6.19 -5.61 26.42
CA GLU A 9 -5.24 -6.72 26.47
C GLU A 9 -3.97 -6.37 27.24
N SER A 10 -3.41 -7.36 27.94
CA SER A 10 -2.04 -7.28 28.40
C SER A 10 -1.07 -7.15 27.21
N GLN A 11 0.08 -6.51 27.42
CA GLN A 11 1.11 -6.38 26.40
C GLN A 11 1.52 -7.73 25.78
N THR A 12 1.61 -8.79 26.60
CA THR A 12 1.94 -10.14 26.13
C THR A 12 0.87 -10.72 25.22
N THR A 13 -0.41 -10.51 25.57
CA THR A 13 -1.55 -10.96 24.76
C THR A 13 -1.59 -10.22 23.42
N LEU A 14 -1.46 -8.90 23.45
CA LEU A 14 -1.39 -8.05 22.25
C LEU A 14 -0.23 -8.48 21.34
N ALA A 15 0.96 -8.64 21.91
CA ALA A 15 2.16 -9.04 21.17
C ALA A 15 1.99 -10.42 20.51
N ARG A 16 1.43 -11.40 21.23
CA ARG A 16 1.16 -12.73 20.68
C ARG A 16 0.17 -12.68 19.53
N ARG A 17 -0.92 -11.90 19.67
CA ARG A 17 -1.93 -11.74 18.62
C ARG A 17 -1.33 -11.08 17.38
N LEU A 18 -0.62 -9.97 17.53
CA LEU A 18 0.03 -9.29 16.41
C LEU A 18 1.12 -10.16 15.76
N ALA A 19 1.86 -10.95 16.54
CA ALA A 19 2.89 -11.85 16.04
C ALA A 19 2.32 -12.96 15.12
N ALA A 20 1.12 -13.46 15.42
CA ALA A 20 0.43 -14.42 14.55
C ALA A 20 0.16 -13.85 13.14
N TRP A 21 0.05 -12.53 13.02
CA TRP A 21 -0.14 -11.83 11.76
C TRP A 21 1.15 -11.42 11.08
N CYS A 22 2.34 -11.56 11.68
CA CYS A 22 3.59 -11.15 11.03
C CYS A 22 3.90 -11.94 9.74
N VAL A 23 3.39 -13.17 9.67
CA VAL A 23 3.51 -14.05 8.49
C VAL A 23 2.12 -14.50 8.10
N VAL A 24 1.80 -14.40 6.81
CA VAL A 24 0.55 -14.90 6.23
C VAL A 24 0.85 -15.93 5.14
N GLU A 25 -0.08 -16.84 4.92
CA GLU A 25 -0.02 -17.80 3.82
C GLU A 25 -0.91 -17.33 2.67
N ALA A 26 -0.38 -17.33 1.45
CA ALA A 26 -1.14 -17.14 0.22
C ALA A 26 -0.59 -18.10 -0.84
N ASP A 27 -1.46 -18.82 -1.53
CA ASP A 27 -1.06 -19.78 -2.56
C ASP A 27 0.04 -20.77 -2.11
N GLN A 28 -0.12 -21.33 -0.91
CA GLN A 28 0.83 -22.26 -0.26
C GLN A 28 2.23 -21.69 0.01
N GLN A 29 2.42 -20.39 -0.18
CA GLN A 29 3.65 -19.66 0.12
C GLN A 29 3.45 -18.75 1.33
N ARG A 30 4.54 -18.49 2.06
CA ARG A 30 4.55 -17.62 3.24
C ARG A 30 5.12 -16.26 2.89
N PHE A 31 4.44 -15.21 3.32
CA PHE A 31 4.82 -13.82 3.08
C PHE A 31 4.88 -13.03 4.37
N ASN A 32 5.83 -12.10 4.44
CA ASN A 32 5.89 -11.12 5.52
C ASN A 32 4.73 -10.13 5.38
N PHE A 33 3.84 -10.12 6.38
CA PHE A 33 2.70 -9.23 6.40
C PHE A 33 3.10 -7.94 7.13
N ARG A 34 3.51 -6.95 6.35
CA ARG A 34 4.19 -5.74 6.84
C ARG A 34 3.22 -4.72 7.46
N PHE A 35 2.29 -5.14 8.31
CA PHE A 35 1.38 -4.23 9.01
C PHE A 35 2.09 -3.20 9.94
N PRO A 36 3.32 -3.43 10.45
CA PRO A 36 4.07 -2.36 11.12
C PRO A 36 4.49 -1.21 10.19
N ASP A 37 4.46 -1.43 8.87
CA ASP A 37 4.57 -0.34 7.90
C ASP A 37 3.25 0.42 7.84
N THR A 38 3.18 1.52 8.59
CA THR A 38 1.95 2.33 8.74
C THR A 38 1.48 2.95 7.43
N ARG A 39 2.32 3.00 6.40
CA ARG A 39 1.95 3.44 5.05
C ARG A 39 1.10 2.41 4.29
N ARG A 40 1.16 1.15 4.72
CA ARG A 40 0.45 0.00 4.14
C ARG A 40 -0.70 -0.48 5.03
N LEU A 41 -0.66 -0.16 6.31
CA LEU A 41 -1.65 -0.59 7.30
C LEU A 41 -3.12 -0.40 6.85
N PRO A 42 -3.53 0.73 6.23
CA PRO A 42 -4.92 0.93 5.81
C PRO A 42 -5.34 -0.05 4.71
N CYS A 43 -4.49 -0.22 3.69
CA CYS A 43 -4.75 -1.12 2.57
C CYS A 43 -4.69 -2.59 3.01
N ILE A 44 -3.76 -2.92 3.91
CA ILE A 44 -3.69 -4.22 4.59
C ILE A 44 -5.03 -4.52 5.26
N TYR A 45 -5.50 -3.63 6.11
CA TYR A 45 -6.73 -3.82 6.88
C TYR A 45 -7.98 -3.88 5.97
N ALA A 46 -8.02 -3.04 4.92
CA ALA A 46 -9.12 -3.01 3.96
C ALA A 46 -9.22 -4.31 3.12
N ALA A 47 -8.10 -4.95 2.80
CA ALA A 47 -8.07 -6.20 2.05
C ALA A 47 -8.57 -7.41 2.86
N LEU A 48 -8.51 -7.36 4.19
CA LEU A 48 -8.95 -8.44 5.06
C LEU A 48 -10.49 -8.60 5.04
N THR A 49 -10.96 -9.83 5.23
CA THR A 49 -12.38 -10.06 5.52
C THR A 49 -12.74 -9.47 6.88
N GLU A 50 -14.03 -9.29 7.16
CA GLU A 50 -14.47 -8.84 8.49
C GLU A 50 -13.95 -9.73 9.62
N GLN A 51 -14.01 -11.04 9.48
CA GLN A 51 -13.49 -11.98 10.46
C GLN A 51 -11.97 -11.81 10.67
N GLN A 52 -11.21 -11.67 9.59
CA GLN A 52 -9.76 -11.45 9.66
C GLN A 52 -9.43 -10.09 10.29
N ARG A 53 -10.22 -9.04 10.00
CA ARG A 53 -10.09 -7.73 10.65
C ARG A 53 -10.28 -7.87 12.15
N GLN A 54 -11.37 -8.51 12.59
CA GLN A 54 -11.64 -8.76 14.01
C GLN A 54 -10.54 -9.57 14.69
N GLN A 55 -9.97 -10.56 14.01
CA GLN A 55 -8.84 -11.35 14.52
C GLN A 55 -7.55 -10.52 14.63
N MET A 56 -7.28 -9.67 13.64
CA MET A 56 -6.11 -8.81 13.61
C MET A 56 -6.20 -7.67 14.62
N THR A 57 -7.39 -7.13 14.91
CA THR A 57 -7.58 -6.01 15.83
C THR A 57 -7.91 -6.47 17.25
N GLY A 58 -8.51 -7.66 17.39
CA GLY A 58 -8.96 -8.19 18.66
C GLY A 58 -9.90 -7.21 19.39
N PRO A 59 -9.78 -7.10 20.73
CA PRO A 59 -10.57 -6.18 21.54
C PRO A 59 -9.99 -4.75 21.58
N ALA A 60 -9.18 -4.35 20.59
CA ALA A 60 -8.68 -2.99 20.52
C ALA A 60 -9.84 -1.98 20.41
N ALA A 61 -9.83 -0.98 21.28
CA ALA A 61 -10.76 0.15 21.22
C ALA A 61 -10.36 1.14 20.11
N GLU A 62 -9.05 1.29 19.88
CA GLU A 62 -8.52 2.22 18.88
C GLU A 62 -7.19 1.72 18.30
N TRP A 63 -6.93 2.01 17.03
CA TRP A 63 -5.64 1.84 16.40
C TRP A 63 -5.34 3.06 15.53
N SER A 64 -4.47 3.92 16.02
CA SER A 64 -4.06 5.17 15.37
C SER A 64 -2.67 5.00 14.76
N TYR A 65 -2.38 5.63 13.63
CA TYR A 65 -1.10 5.50 12.93
C TYR A 65 -0.69 6.80 12.23
N ILE A 66 0.62 6.95 12.00
CA ILE A 66 1.15 8.03 11.15
C ILE A 66 1.02 7.61 9.68
N ALA A 67 0.22 8.35 8.93
CA ALA A 67 -0.02 8.18 7.50
C ALA A 67 1.16 8.64 6.64
N ARG A 68 1.07 8.44 5.32
CA ARG A 68 2.15 8.78 4.36
C ARG A 68 2.49 10.27 4.32
N ASP A 69 1.53 11.13 4.64
CA ASP A 69 1.68 12.58 4.71
C ASP A 69 2.17 13.08 6.08
N GLY A 70 2.43 12.16 7.03
CA GLY A 70 2.87 12.47 8.37
C GLY A 70 1.74 12.83 9.35
N THR A 71 0.47 12.78 8.92
CA THR A 71 -0.67 13.05 9.79
C THR A 71 -1.08 11.81 10.59
N TRP A 72 -1.76 12.03 11.72
CA TRP A 72 -2.38 10.94 12.48
C TRP A 72 -3.72 10.56 11.86
N GLU A 73 -3.88 9.27 11.60
CA GLU A 73 -5.14 8.67 11.16
C GLU A 73 -5.54 7.48 12.04
N HIS A 74 -6.77 6.99 11.85
CA HIS A 74 -7.34 5.90 12.65
C HIS A 74 -7.92 4.81 11.74
N LEU A 75 -7.70 3.55 12.10
CA LEU A 75 -8.40 2.44 11.45
C LEU A 75 -9.86 2.39 11.92
N SER A 76 -10.78 2.18 10.99
CA SER A 76 -12.18 1.88 11.29
C SER A 76 -12.31 0.45 11.85
N LEU A 77 -12.07 0.32 13.15
CA LEU A 77 -12.08 -0.97 13.84
C LEU A 77 -13.48 -1.60 13.83
N ILE A 78 -13.52 -2.91 13.60
CA ILE A 78 -14.71 -3.72 13.84
C ILE A 78 -14.50 -4.42 15.18
N PRO A 79 -15.39 -4.24 16.17
CA PRO A 79 -15.26 -4.89 17.47
C PRO A 79 -15.05 -6.40 17.31
N GLY A 80 -13.91 -6.90 17.78
CA GLY A 80 -13.55 -8.31 17.76
C GLY A 80 -13.43 -8.86 19.17
N ILE A 81 -13.73 -10.15 19.34
CA ILE A 81 -13.48 -10.87 20.59
C ILE A 81 -12.02 -11.34 20.60
N THR A 82 -11.44 -11.48 21.78
CA THR A 82 -10.08 -11.97 22.05
C THR A 82 -9.89 -13.46 21.69
N SER A 83 -10.18 -13.87 20.46
CA SER A 83 -9.81 -15.20 19.98
C SER A 83 -8.41 -15.13 19.39
N ILE A 84 -7.44 -15.72 20.09
CA ILE A 84 -6.10 -15.94 19.55
C ILE A 84 -6.21 -17.15 18.62
N HIS A 85 -6.15 -16.93 17.32
CA HIS A 85 -6.00 -18.03 16.37
C HIS A 85 -4.57 -18.56 16.42
N ASN A 86 -4.43 -19.88 16.54
CA ASN A 86 -3.12 -20.55 16.58
C ASN A 86 -2.57 -20.88 15.19
N ASP A 87 -3.41 -20.81 14.16
CA ASP A 87 -3.03 -21.09 12.78
C ASP A 87 -2.52 -19.82 12.07
N VAL A 88 -1.59 -20.02 11.14
CA VAL A 88 -1.09 -18.95 10.27
C VAL A 88 -2.25 -18.38 9.45
N PRO A 89 -2.52 -17.06 9.50
CA PRO A 89 -3.61 -16.47 8.74
C PRO A 89 -3.42 -16.68 7.23
N LYS A 90 -4.50 -17.05 6.54
CA LYS A 90 -4.50 -17.33 5.10
C LYS A 90 -5.19 -16.21 4.33
N LEU A 91 -4.56 -15.74 3.26
CA LEU A 91 -5.15 -14.80 2.33
C LEU A 91 -5.67 -15.53 1.09
N THR A 92 -6.82 -15.08 0.58
CA THR A 92 -7.28 -15.51 -0.74
C THR A 92 -6.41 -14.89 -1.84
N ALA A 93 -6.43 -15.47 -3.04
CA ALA A 93 -5.74 -14.90 -4.20
C ALA A 93 -6.14 -13.44 -4.47
N GLN A 94 -7.41 -13.09 -4.27
CA GLN A 94 -7.90 -11.73 -4.43
C GLN A 94 -7.32 -10.77 -3.38
N GLN A 95 -7.24 -11.19 -2.12
CA GLN A 95 -6.66 -10.39 -1.05
C GLN A 95 -5.17 -10.17 -1.30
N PHE A 96 -4.44 -11.23 -1.66
CA PHE A 96 -3.04 -11.15 -1.99
C PHE A 96 -2.77 -10.22 -3.19
N ALA A 97 -3.54 -10.36 -4.28
CA ALA A 97 -3.43 -9.50 -5.46
C ALA A 97 -3.69 -8.02 -5.12
N ALA A 98 -4.65 -7.72 -4.24
CA ALA A 98 -4.90 -6.35 -3.80
C ALA A 98 -3.69 -5.75 -3.05
N LEU A 99 -3.01 -6.54 -2.21
CA LEU A 99 -1.82 -6.09 -1.47
C LEU A 99 -0.59 -5.94 -2.35
N VAL A 100 -0.44 -6.78 -3.38
CA VAL A 100 0.60 -6.63 -4.40
C VAL A 100 0.35 -5.35 -5.20
N ALA A 101 -0.89 -5.12 -5.65
CA ALA A 101 -1.25 -3.91 -6.38
C ALA A 101 -1.04 -2.62 -5.55
N ASP A 102 -1.28 -2.67 -4.24
CA ASP A 102 -0.97 -1.57 -3.31
C ASP A 102 0.54 -1.28 -3.21
N SER A 103 1.39 -2.31 -3.38
CA SER A 103 2.86 -2.16 -3.31
C SER A 103 3.47 -1.59 -4.60
N GLU A 104 2.75 -1.63 -5.71
CA GLU A 104 3.26 -1.24 -7.04
C GLU A 104 3.83 0.19 -7.04
N GLY A 105 3.18 1.13 -6.36
CA GLY A 105 3.67 2.51 -6.26
C GLY A 105 5.01 2.63 -5.53
N ASP A 106 5.20 1.86 -4.46
CA ASP A 106 6.46 1.83 -3.70
C ASP A 106 7.58 1.14 -4.49
N GLU A 107 7.25 0.11 -5.27
CA GLU A 107 8.20 -0.57 -6.17
C GLU A 107 8.68 0.35 -7.29
N ILE A 108 7.76 1.05 -7.97
CA ILE A 108 8.09 2.06 -8.99
C ILE A 108 8.95 3.17 -8.38
N ALA A 109 8.60 3.67 -7.20
CA ALA A 109 9.41 4.68 -6.51
C ALA A 109 10.84 4.17 -6.24
N SER A 110 11.00 2.93 -5.78
CA SER A 110 12.32 2.33 -5.58
C SER A 110 13.12 2.25 -6.89
N MET A 111 12.48 1.85 -8.00
CA MET A 111 13.15 1.77 -9.31
C MET A 111 13.56 3.15 -9.83
N LEU A 112 12.72 4.16 -9.68
CA LEU A 112 13.04 5.54 -10.07
C LEU A 112 14.16 6.13 -9.22
N HIS A 113 14.23 5.77 -7.94
CA HIS A 113 15.35 6.14 -7.09
C HIS A 113 16.67 5.53 -7.60
N TYR A 114 16.68 4.24 -7.98
CA TYR A 114 17.86 3.62 -8.59
C TYR A 114 18.28 4.26 -9.92
N ARG A 115 17.34 4.83 -10.67
CA ARG A 115 17.63 5.60 -11.90
C ARG A 115 18.16 7.02 -11.64
N GLY A 116 18.22 7.46 -10.38
CA GLY A 116 18.63 8.82 -10.02
C GLY A 116 17.58 9.89 -10.32
N VAL A 117 16.33 9.50 -10.62
CA VAL A 117 15.23 10.42 -10.94
C VAL A 117 14.65 11.02 -9.66
N MET A 118 14.61 10.25 -8.58
CA MET A 118 14.03 10.69 -7.30
C MET A 118 15.08 11.34 -6.40
N THR A 119 14.79 12.57 -5.97
CA THR A 119 15.50 13.25 -4.88
C THR A 119 14.81 12.98 -3.54
N THR A 120 15.53 13.20 -2.43
CA THR A 120 15.00 12.99 -1.07
C THR A 120 14.14 14.14 -0.54
N GLU A 121 13.92 15.19 -1.35
CA GLU A 121 13.33 16.45 -0.87
C GLU A 121 11.85 16.32 -0.48
N ASP A 122 11.06 15.50 -1.18
CA ASP A 122 9.65 15.27 -0.85
C ASP A 122 9.16 13.85 -1.25
N PRO A 123 9.36 12.85 -0.38
CA PRO A 123 8.89 11.48 -0.62
C PRO A 123 7.36 11.37 -0.76
N TYR A 124 6.60 12.26 -0.10
CA TYR A 124 5.15 12.23 -0.12
C TYR A 124 4.60 12.74 -1.47
N LEU A 125 5.10 13.88 -1.96
CA LEU A 125 4.74 14.39 -3.28
C LEU A 125 5.05 13.38 -4.39
N HIS A 126 6.22 12.74 -4.33
CA HIS A 126 6.56 11.70 -5.29
C HIS A 126 5.59 10.52 -5.25
N HIS A 127 5.21 10.07 -4.05
CA HIS A 127 4.20 9.03 -3.89
C HIS A 127 2.85 9.46 -4.50
N LEU A 128 2.42 10.71 -4.29
CA LEU A 128 1.18 11.23 -4.90
C LEU A 128 1.25 11.21 -6.43
N ILE A 129 2.34 11.72 -7.02
CA ILE A 129 2.53 11.76 -8.47
C ILE A 129 2.52 10.34 -9.05
N ILE A 130 3.26 9.40 -8.45
CA ILE A 130 3.31 8.00 -8.90
C ILE A 130 1.94 7.35 -8.79
N SER A 131 1.24 7.54 -7.67
CA SER A 131 -0.08 6.96 -7.43
C SER A 131 -1.11 7.45 -8.46
N GLU A 132 -1.14 8.75 -8.76
CA GLU A 132 -2.03 9.28 -9.80
C GLU A 132 -1.64 8.79 -11.21
N ALA A 133 -0.35 8.71 -11.51
CA ALA A 133 0.14 8.18 -12.78
C ALA A 133 -0.27 6.71 -12.99
N LEU A 134 -0.17 5.88 -11.95
CA LEU A 134 -0.59 4.47 -11.98
C LEU A 134 -2.10 4.33 -12.08
N LYS A 135 -2.89 5.16 -11.38
CA LYS A 135 -4.36 5.16 -11.50
C LYS A 135 -4.82 5.41 -12.94
N VAL A 136 -4.23 6.41 -13.61
CA VAL A 136 -4.58 6.78 -14.99
C VAL A 136 -4.18 5.70 -16.00
N SER A 137 -3.07 5.01 -15.76
CA SER A 137 -2.55 3.97 -16.65
C SER A 137 -3.12 2.58 -16.37
N ARG A 138 -3.90 2.37 -15.30
CA ARG A 138 -4.39 1.05 -14.87
C ARG A 138 -5.22 0.30 -15.92
N SER A 139 -6.00 1.01 -16.74
CA SER A 139 -6.79 0.41 -17.83
C SER A 139 -5.98 0.18 -19.11
N SER A 140 -4.71 0.57 -19.13
CA SER A 140 -3.81 0.36 -20.26
C SER A 140 -2.96 -0.89 -20.05
N SER A 141 -2.76 -1.65 -21.12
CA SER A 141 -1.86 -2.81 -21.16
C SER A 141 -0.38 -2.39 -21.22
N LEU A 142 0.06 -1.52 -20.32
CA LEU A 142 1.48 -1.16 -20.20
C LEU A 142 2.24 -2.30 -19.51
N ASN A 143 3.39 -2.67 -20.06
CA ASN A 143 4.34 -3.55 -19.36
C ASN A 143 5.04 -2.77 -18.22
N ALA A 144 5.81 -3.46 -17.38
CA ALA A 144 6.48 -2.87 -16.22
C ALA A 144 7.43 -1.73 -16.59
N GLN A 145 8.19 -1.89 -17.68
CA GLN A 145 9.11 -0.86 -18.17
C GLN A 145 8.34 0.38 -18.65
N ASP A 146 7.24 0.18 -19.36
CA ASP A 146 6.42 1.28 -19.86
C ASP A 146 5.79 2.08 -18.72
N LYS A 147 5.30 1.40 -17.67
CA LYS A 147 4.79 2.04 -16.46
C LYS A 147 5.87 2.86 -15.76
N LEU A 148 7.09 2.31 -15.65
CA LEU A 148 8.21 2.99 -15.02
C LEU A 148 8.57 4.29 -15.75
N ASP A 149 8.69 4.23 -17.08
CA ASP A 149 9.02 5.39 -17.91
C ASP A 149 7.88 6.42 -17.94
N TRP A 150 6.63 5.97 -17.80
CA TRP A 150 5.47 6.87 -17.63
C TRP A 150 5.57 7.63 -16.31
N CYS A 151 5.77 6.92 -15.21
CA CYS A 151 5.92 7.52 -13.89
C CYS A 151 7.14 8.45 -13.83
N GLU A 152 8.26 8.09 -14.47
CA GLU A 152 9.43 8.96 -14.63
C GLU A 152 9.07 10.28 -15.29
N SER A 153 8.35 10.25 -16.42
CA SER A 153 7.90 11.47 -17.12
C SER A 153 7.00 12.36 -16.26
N CYS A 154 6.25 11.78 -15.32
CA CYS A 154 5.44 12.52 -14.37
C CYS A 154 6.29 13.16 -13.26
N ILE A 155 7.30 12.44 -12.76
CA ILE A 155 8.18 12.93 -11.70
C ILE A 155 9.09 14.06 -12.20
N LEU A 156 9.64 13.96 -13.42
CA LEU A 156 10.54 14.97 -13.97
C LEU A 156 9.89 16.36 -14.13
N GLU A 157 8.57 16.41 -14.33
CA GLU A 157 7.83 17.69 -14.38
C GLU A 157 7.51 18.26 -13.00
N ARG A 158 7.71 17.51 -11.91
CA ARG A 158 7.52 17.90 -10.50
C ARG A 158 6.17 18.59 -10.20
N GLN A 159 5.12 18.25 -10.94
CA GLN A 159 3.79 18.85 -10.74
C GLN A 159 2.72 17.80 -10.54
N LEU A 160 1.95 17.96 -9.47
CA LEU A 160 0.72 17.23 -9.29
C LEU A 160 -0.31 17.79 -10.29
N LEU A 161 -0.56 17.03 -11.35
CA LEU A 161 -1.56 17.38 -12.36
C LEU A 161 -2.95 16.99 -11.87
N SER A 162 -3.95 17.83 -12.15
CA SER A 162 -5.35 17.43 -11.96
C SER A 162 -5.69 16.22 -12.83
N THR A 163 -6.65 15.40 -12.41
CA THR A 163 -7.06 14.17 -13.12
C THR A 163 -7.28 14.37 -14.62
N PRO A 164 -7.97 15.43 -15.11
CA PRO A 164 -8.12 15.66 -16.54
C PRO A 164 -6.78 15.95 -17.27
N LYS A 165 -5.87 16.68 -16.62
CA LYS A 165 -4.57 17.03 -17.19
C LYS A 165 -3.66 15.80 -17.30
N ILE A 166 -3.62 14.96 -16.26
CA ILE A 166 -2.80 13.73 -16.30
C ILE A 166 -3.33 12.71 -17.32
N ILE A 167 -4.65 12.62 -17.54
CA ILE A 167 -5.25 11.79 -18.59
C ILE A 167 -4.84 12.28 -20.00
N SER A 168 -4.91 13.59 -20.23
CA SER A 168 -4.50 14.20 -21.50
C SER A 168 -3.01 13.99 -21.78
N LYS A 169 -2.18 14.20 -20.76
CA LYS A 169 -0.74 13.93 -20.81
C LYS A 169 -0.46 12.47 -21.11
N PHE A 170 -1.11 11.55 -20.41
CA PHE A 170 -0.93 10.11 -20.62
C PHE A 170 -1.25 9.70 -22.06
N SER A 171 -2.35 10.24 -22.62
CA SER A 171 -2.74 9.99 -24.01
C SER A 171 -1.69 10.48 -25.00
N SER A 172 -1.11 11.66 -24.75
CA SER A 172 -0.06 12.25 -25.59
C SER A 172 1.24 11.47 -25.50
N TRP A 173 1.65 11.12 -24.28
CA TRP A 173 2.82 10.30 -24.01
C TRP A 173 2.73 8.94 -24.69
N LYS A 174 1.58 8.26 -24.59
CA LYS A 174 1.36 6.95 -25.21
C LYS A 174 1.45 7.03 -26.74
N LYS A 175 0.90 8.08 -27.35
CA LYS A 175 1.01 8.32 -28.81
C LYS A 175 2.47 8.54 -29.23
N ALA A 176 3.21 9.40 -28.54
CA ALA A 176 4.61 9.68 -28.84
C ALA A 176 5.50 8.41 -28.74
N ARG A 177 5.12 7.49 -27.86
CA ARG A 177 5.83 6.22 -27.68
C ARG A 177 5.55 5.20 -28.78
N LEU A 178 4.32 5.18 -29.30
CA LEU A 178 3.93 4.33 -30.45
C LEU A 178 4.51 4.82 -31.78
N THR A 179 4.87 6.10 -31.89
CA THR A 179 5.51 6.65 -33.10
C THR A 179 7.02 6.47 -33.15
N ASN A 180 7.65 6.10 -32.02
CA ASN A 180 9.09 5.93 -31.88
C ASN A 180 9.53 4.45 -31.82
N ASN A 181 8.59 3.51 -31.95
CA ASN A 181 8.82 2.06 -32.07
C ASN A 181 8.45 1.62 -33.50
#